data_AF-A0A534WKS3-F1
#
_entry.id   AF-A0A534WKS3-F1
#
_cell.length_a   1.000
_cell.length_b   1.000
_cell.length_c   1.000
_cell.angle_alpha   90.00
_cell.angle_beta   90.00
_cell.angle_gamma   90.00
#
_symmetry.space_group_name_H-M   'P 1'
#
loop_
_entity.id
_entity.type
_entity.pdbx_description
1 polymer ?
#
loop_
_entity_poly.entity_id
_entity_poly.type
_entity_poly.pdbx_seq_one_letter_code
_entity_poly.pdbx_strand_id
1 'polypeptide(L)'
;MRRLLAFAIIALATACRSLPFPDPELHGEYGKALKKWTRQVALYSGLETRAFVRMVYLSPDFVDSQAKEISRMRAEMPDKAAETAAKLHQEYRQPSFFAVVYIPDRTANDWNEPGSVWRLALNMGLGERGP
;
A
#
# COMPACT_ATOMS: atom_id res chain seq x y z
N MET A 1 -22.76 27.38 -28.37
CA MET A 1 -23.07 26.02 -27.88
C MET A 1 -21.96 25.00 -28.12
N ARG A 2 -21.37 24.87 -29.32
CA ARG A 2 -20.30 23.88 -29.62
C ARG A 2 -19.04 23.95 -28.73
N ARG A 3 -18.63 25.15 -28.28
CA ARG A 3 -17.45 25.32 -27.42
C ARG A 3 -17.68 24.85 -25.97
N LEU A 4 -18.90 24.97 -25.44
CA LEU A 4 -19.25 24.52 -24.08
C LEU A 4 -19.24 22.99 -23.97
N LEU A 5 -19.64 22.27 -25.04
CA LEU A 5 -19.55 20.80 -25.09
C LEU A 5 -18.11 20.29 -25.06
N ALA A 6 -17.17 20.99 -25.71
CA ALA A 6 -15.77 20.59 -25.73
C ALA A 6 -15.11 20.69 -24.33
N PHE A 7 -15.44 21.73 -23.55
CA PHE A 7 -14.96 21.87 -22.18
C PHE A 7 -15.56 20.83 -21.23
N ALA A 8 -16.82 20.44 -21.42
CA ALA A 8 -17.44 19.39 -20.61
C ALA A 8 -16.78 18.01 -20.82
N ILE A 9 -16.39 17.69 -22.06
CA ILE A 9 -15.70 16.41 -22.38
C ILE A 9 -14.29 16.37 -21.80
N ILE A 10 -13.58 17.50 -21.78
CA ILE A 10 -12.24 17.60 -21.17
C ILE A 10 -12.33 17.48 -19.63
N ALA A 11 -13.36 18.08 -19.01
CA ALA A 11 -13.58 17.97 -17.56
C ALA A 11 -13.90 16.53 -17.11
N LEU A 12 -14.58 15.73 -17.95
CA LEU A 12 -14.81 14.31 -17.69
C LEU A 12 -13.54 13.43 -17.86
N ALA A 13 -12.59 13.85 -18.70
CA ALA A 13 -11.34 13.11 -18.92
C ALA A 13 -10.29 13.37 -17.83
N THR A 14 -10.41 14.47 -17.08
CA THR A 14 -9.55 14.79 -15.93
C THR A 14 -10.03 14.21 -14.61
N ALA A 15 -11.18 13.54 -14.60
CA ALA A 15 -11.54 12.65 -13.50
C ALA A 15 -10.66 11.40 -13.61
N CYS A 16 -9.39 11.54 -13.21
CA CYS A 16 -8.47 10.44 -12.98
C CYS A 16 -9.20 9.43 -12.11
N ARG A 17 -9.74 8.39 -12.75
CA ARG A 17 -10.28 7.20 -12.10
C ARG A 17 -9.18 6.64 -11.21
N SER A 18 -9.29 6.86 -9.90
CA SER A 18 -8.73 5.91 -8.96
C SER A 18 -9.41 4.56 -9.24
N LEU A 19 -8.62 3.50 -9.11
CA LEU A 19 -9.09 2.12 -9.21
C LEU A 19 -10.33 1.85 -8.33
N PRO A 20 -11.07 0.73 -8.54
CA PRO A 20 -12.35 0.45 -7.87
C PRO A 20 -12.26 0.21 -6.36
N PHE A 21 -11.10 0.42 -5.75
CA PHE A 21 -10.95 0.42 -4.31
C PHE A 21 -11.04 1.87 -3.85
N PRO A 22 -12.17 2.31 -3.28
CA PRO A 22 -12.20 3.61 -2.60
C PRO A 22 -11.01 3.63 -1.63
N ASP A 23 -10.27 4.74 -1.60
CA ASP A 23 -9.27 4.90 -0.56
C ASP A 23 -10.02 4.72 0.77
N PRO A 24 -9.55 3.80 1.64
CA PRO A 24 -10.24 3.55 2.90
C PRO A 24 -10.36 4.87 3.63
N GLU A 25 -11.48 5.13 4.29
CA GLU A 25 -11.58 6.35 5.09
C GLU A 25 -10.53 6.30 6.20
N LEU A 26 -9.50 7.12 6.06
CA LEU A 26 -8.36 7.16 6.97
C LEU A 26 -8.67 8.11 8.11
N HIS A 27 -9.02 7.55 9.27
CA HIS A 27 -9.31 8.32 10.47
C HIS A 27 -8.16 8.24 11.48
N GLY A 28 -7.98 9.33 12.25
CA GLY A 28 -7.04 9.39 13.37
C GLY A 28 -5.55 9.28 12.99
N GLU A 29 -4.72 9.01 13.99
CA GLU A 29 -3.26 8.95 13.85
C GLU A 29 -2.80 7.77 12.98
N TYR A 30 -3.46 6.61 13.10
CA TYR A 30 -3.19 5.46 12.24
C TYR A 30 -3.48 5.77 10.77
N GLY A 31 -4.60 6.43 10.47
CA GLY A 31 -4.92 6.84 9.10
C GLY A 31 -3.86 7.77 8.50
N LYS A 32 -3.37 8.74 9.27
CA LYS A 32 -2.27 9.63 8.84
C LYS A 32 -0.98 8.86 8.57
N ALA A 33 -0.60 7.94 9.46
CA ALA A 33 0.57 7.10 9.29
C ALA A 33 0.46 6.17 8.09
N LEU A 34 -0.69 5.52 7.91
CA LEU A 34 -0.98 4.67 6.76
C LEU A 34 -0.86 5.46 5.46
N LYS A 35 -1.44 6.66 5.39
CA LYS A 35 -1.27 7.54 4.21
C LYS A 35 0.19 7.92 3.96
N LYS A 36 0.92 8.32 5.01
CA LYS A 36 2.34 8.73 4.93
C LYS A 36 3.21 7.62 4.34
N TRP A 37 3.01 6.39 4.80
CA TRP A 37 3.88 5.25 4.51
C TRP A 37 3.38 4.33 3.39
N THR A 38 2.19 4.59 2.82
CA THR A 38 1.68 3.86 1.66
C THR A 38 2.20 4.48 0.36
N ARG A 39 2.60 3.63 -0.58
CA ARG A 39 2.80 3.97 -1.99
C ARG A 39 1.91 3.07 -2.84
N GLN A 40 1.37 3.64 -3.90
CA GLN A 40 0.54 2.90 -4.85
C GLN A 40 0.94 3.23 -6.27
N VAL A 41 0.93 2.20 -7.12
CA VAL A 41 1.18 2.31 -8.56
C VAL A 41 0.13 1.45 -9.27
N ALA A 42 -0.45 2.02 -10.32
CA ALA A 42 -1.35 1.30 -11.22
C ALA A 42 -0.80 1.39 -12.64
N LEU A 43 -0.73 0.25 -13.32
CA LEU A 43 -0.35 0.15 -14.72
C LEU A 43 -1.62 -0.07 -15.55
N TYR A 44 -1.80 0.74 -16.57
CA TYR A 44 -2.95 0.70 -17.46
C TYR A 44 -2.53 0.49 -18.90
N SER A 45 -3.39 -0.15 -19.67
CA SER A 45 -3.32 -0.22 -21.14
C SER A 45 -4.69 0.15 -21.69
N GLY A 46 -4.83 1.38 -22.17
CA GLY A 46 -6.14 1.94 -22.52
C GLY A 46 -7.04 2.04 -21.28
N LEU A 47 -8.21 1.40 -21.32
CA LEU A 47 -9.16 1.35 -20.20
C LEU A 47 -8.95 0.14 -19.27
N GLU A 48 -8.01 -0.75 -19.59
CA GLU A 48 -7.74 -1.96 -18.82
C GLU A 48 -6.67 -1.70 -17.75
N THR A 49 -6.91 -2.20 -16.53
CA THR A 49 -5.90 -2.28 -15.49
C THR A 49 -5.03 -3.50 -15.73
N ARG A 50 -3.74 -3.28 -16.01
CA ARG A 50 -2.75 -4.34 -16.27
C ARG A 50 -2.04 -4.81 -15.01
N ALA A 51 -1.83 -3.91 -14.06
CA ALA A 51 -1.37 -4.27 -12.72
C ALA A 51 -1.75 -3.19 -11.73
N PHE A 52 -1.86 -3.57 -10.46
CA PHE A 52 -1.95 -2.64 -9.35
C PHE A 52 -1.06 -3.14 -8.22
N VAL A 53 -0.31 -2.22 -7.62
CA VAL A 53 0.54 -2.47 -6.47
C VAL A 53 0.23 -1.41 -5.42
N ARG A 54 -0.07 -1.84 -4.20
CA ARG A 54 -0.11 -1.00 -3.01
C ARG A 54 0.84 -1.57 -1.99
N MET A 55 1.78 -0.76 -1.54
CA MET A 55 2.81 -1.18 -0.59
C MET A 55 2.85 -0.21 0.58
N VAL A 56 2.96 -0.76 1.79
CA VAL A 56 3.12 -0.01 3.03
C VAL A 56 4.48 -0.33 3.60
N TYR A 57 5.30 0.69 3.83
CA TYR A 57 6.53 0.51 4.59
C TYR A 57 6.20 0.48 6.09
N LEU A 58 6.53 -0.62 6.76
CA LEU A 58 6.31 -0.83 8.19
C LEU A 58 7.42 -0.16 9.00
N SER A 59 7.48 1.17 8.88
CA SER A 59 8.41 2.00 9.66
C SER A 59 8.10 1.95 11.15
N PRO A 60 9.05 2.31 12.04
CA PRO A 60 8.78 2.41 13.48
C PRO A 60 7.57 3.29 13.80
N ASP A 61 7.47 4.48 13.20
CA ASP A 61 6.31 5.38 13.35
C ASP A 61 4.98 4.70 12.93
N PHE A 62 5.01 3.93 11.84
CA PHE A 62 3.82 3.22 11.36
C PHE A 62 3.43 2.13 12.35
N VAL A 63 4.39 1.32 12.79
CA VAL A 63 4.20 0.22 13.74
C VAL A 63 3.65 0.72 15.06
N ASP A 64 4.15 1.86 15.57
CA ASP A 64 3.62 2.53 16.75
C ASP A 64 2.13 2.90 16.59
N SER A 65 1.79 3.52 15.45
CA SER A 65 0.41 3.91 15.15
C SER A 65 -0.51 2.70 14.98
N GLN A 66 0.01 1.62 14.40
CA GLN A 66 -0.70 0.37 14.19
C GLN A 66 -0.96 -0.36 15.51
N ALA A 67 0.03 -0.41 16.40
CA ALA A 67 -0.12 -0.99 17.72
C ALA A 67 -1.23 -0.29 18.53
N LYS A 68 -1.20 1.06 18.54
CA LYS A 68 -2.24 1.87 19.21
C LYS A 68 -3.63 1.61 18.63
N GLU A 69 -3.74 1.50 17.30
CA GLU A 69 -5.00 1.21 16.63
C GLU A 69 -5.53 -0.19 16.97
N ILE A 70 -4.66 -1.20 16.94
CA ILE A 70 -5.00 -2.57 17.30
C ILE A 70 -5.49 -2.64 18.75
N SER A 71 -4.74 -2.05 19.68
CA SER A 71 -5.10 -2.02 21.10
C SER A 71 -6.43 -1.29 21.33
N ARG A 72 -6.67 -0.18 20.62
CA ARG A 72 -7.95 0.54 20.66
C ARG A 72 -9.10 -0.33 20.16
N MET A 73 -8.94 -0.98 19.00
CA MET A 73 -9.96 -1.85 18.41
C MET A 73 -10.29 -3.06 19.30
N ARG A 74 -9.31 -3.57 20.04
CA ARG A 74 -9.46 -4.70 20.96
C ARG A 74 -9.83 -4.29 22.39
N ALA A 75 -9.94 -2.99 22.66
CA ALA A 75 -10.13 -2.44 23.99
C ALA A 75 -9.12 -3.00 25.02
N GLU A 76 -7.85 -3.10 24.62
CA GLU A 76 -6.77 -3.61 25.47
C GLU A 76 -6.49 -2.64 26.64
N MET A 77 -6.30 -3.21 27.82
CA MET A 77 -5.81 -2.48 29.00
C MET A 77 -4.35 -2.01 28.77
N PRO A 78 -3.84 -1.01 29.53
CA PRO A 78 -2.53 -0.42 29.28
C PRO A 78 -1.35 -1.41 29.28
N ASP A 79 -1.41 -2.43 30.13
CA ASP A 79 -0.44 -3.53 30.18
C ASP A 79 -0.44 -4.34 28.88
N LYS A 80 -1.62 -4.74 28.40
CA LYS A 80 -1.78 -5.46 27.13
C LYS A 80 -1.45 -4.61 25.92
N ALA A 81 -1.75 -3.32 25.95
CA ALA A 81 -1.37 -2.40 24.88
C ALA A 81 0.16 -2.29 24.77
N ALA A 82 0.88 -2.25 25.90
CA ALA A 82 2.34 -2.25 25.91
C ALA A 82 2.93 -3.56 25.38
N GLU A 83 2.35 -4.71 25.76
CA GLU A 83 2.73 -6.03 25.21
C GLU A 83 2.51 -6.09 23.68
N THR A 84 1.37 -5.61 23.19
CA THR A 84 1.05 -5.55 21.76
C THR A 84 2.05 -4.70 20.99
N ALA A 85 2.38 -3.51 21.50
CA ALA A 85 3.39 -2.64 20.90
C ALA A 85 4.77 -3.31 20.84
N ALA A 86 5.23 -3.86 21.97
CA ALA A 86 6.53 -4.55 22.04
C ALA A 86 6.61 -5.72 21.05
N LYS A 87 5.54 -6.52 20.95
CA LYS A 87 5.45 -7.63 20.00
C LYS A 87 5.57 -7.15 18.55
N LEU A 88 4.82 -6.12 18.17
CA LEU A 88 4.85 -5.60 16.79
C LEU A 88 6.21 -4.98 16.44
N HIS A 89 6.83 -4.26 17.38
CA HIS A 89 8.19 -3.74 17.18
C HIS A 89 9.23 -4.85 17.03
N GLN A 90 9.07 -5.95 17.77
CA GLN A 90 9.96 -7.11 17.63
C GLN A 90 9.75 -7.82 16.28
N GLU A 91 8.49 -7.99 15.86
CA GLU A 91 8.11 -8.62 14.58
C GLU A 91 8.66 -7.82 13.38
N TYR A 92 8.53 -6.50 13.41
CA TYR A 92 8.97 -5.59 12.34
C TYR A 92 10.28 -4.88 12.65
N ARG A 93 11.18 -5.53 13.41
CA ARG A 93 12.49 -4.97 13.78
C ARG A 93 13.42 -4.73 12.58
N GLN A 94 13.20 -5.46 11.49
CA GLN A 94 13.92 -5.32 10.22
C GLN A 94 13.05 -4.52 9.25
N PRO A 95 13.64 -3.80 8.27
CA PRO A 95 12.88 -3.11 7.23
C PRO A 95 11.87 -4.06 6.57
N SER A 96 10.60 -3.84 6.87
CA SER A 96 9.51 -4.73 6.48
C SER A 96 8.48 -3.97 5.64
N PHE A 97 7.90 -4.66 4.67
CA PHE A 97 6.92 -4.09 3.76
C PHE A 97 5.71 -5.02 3.70
N PHE A 98 4.52 -4.43 3.74
CA PHE A 98 3.29 -5.14 3.40
C PHE A 98 2.87 -4.72 2.00
N ALA A 99 2.74 -5.68 1.08
CA ALA A 99 2.41 -5.42 -0.31
C ALA A 99 1.15 -6.19 -0.72
N VAL A 100 0.26 -5.49 -1.41
CA VAL A 100 -0.88 -6.06 -2.14
C VAL A 100 -0.62 -5.82 -3.62
N VAL A 101 -0.55 -6.89 -4.38
CA VAL A 101 -0.37 -6.85 -5.83
C VAL A 101 -1.52 -7.57 -6.50
N TYR A 102 -2.05 -6.93 -7.54
CA TYR A 102 -3.08 -7.47 -8.40
C TYR A 102 -2.57 -7.45 -9.84
N ILE A 103 -2.55 -8.61 -10.47
CA ILE A 103 -2.44 -8.77 -11.92
C ILE A 103 -3.65 -9.57 -12.43
N PRO A 104 -4.26 -9.18 -13.57
CA PRO A 104 -5.38 -9.92 -14.17
C PRO A 104 -5.05 -11.38 -14.49
N ASP A 105 -3.83 -11.64 -14.94
CA ASP A 105 -3.30 -13.00 -15.06
C ASP A 105 -3.11 -13.63 -13.67
N ARG A 106 -3.96 -14.60 -13.35
CA ARG A 106 -3.93 -15.31 -12.07
C ARG A 106 -2.63 -16.09 -11.87
N THR A 107 -1.99 -16.53 -12.95
CA THR A 107 -0.74 -17.28 -12.88
C THR A 107 0.43 -16.40 -12.43
N ALA A 108 0.30 -15.08 -12.60
CA ALA A 108 1.30 -14.10 -12.18
C ALA A 108 1.17 -13.65 -10.71
N ASN A 109 0.28 -14.24 -9.90
CA ASN A 109 0.20 -13.96 -8.46
C ASN A 109 0.96 -15.02 -7.64
N ASP A 110 2.19 -15.34 -8.04
CA ASP A 110 2.98 -16.50 -7.59
C ASP A 110 4.19 -16.11 -6.71
N TRP A 111 4.11 -15.01 -5.97
CA TRP A 111 5.25 -14.35 -5.29
C TRP A 111 6.08 -15.23 -4.34
N ASN A 112 5.49 -16.31 -3.82
CA ASN A 112 6.13 -17.23 -2.88
C ASN A 112 6.58 -18.55 -3.53
N GLU A 113 6.35 -18.72 -4.84
CA GLU A 113 6.69 -19.94 -5.54
C GLU A 113 8.17 -19.90 -6.02
N PRO A 114 8.93 -21.01 -5.92
CA PRO A 114 10.33 -21.06 -6.39
C PRO A 114 10.52 -20.72 -7.87
N GLY A 115 9.47 -20.85 -8.69
CA GLY A 115 9.45 -20.53 -10.11
C GLY A 115 8.79 -19.18 -10.44
N SER A 116 8.64 -18.28 -9.45
CA SER A 116 7.91 -17.04 -9.63
C SER A 116 8.43 -16.23 -10.81
N VAL A 117 7.52 -15.65 -11.58
CA VAL A 117 7.86 -14.67 -12.63
C VAL A 117 8.43 -13.37 -12.06
N TRP A 118 8.37 -13.19 -10.73
CA TRP A 118 8.82 -12.00 -10.03
C TRP A 118 10.19 -12.15 -9.42
N ARG A 119 10.90 -11.03 -9.37
CA ARG A 119 12.08 -10.84 -8.52
C ARG A 119 11.88 -9.58 -7.70
N LEU A 120 11.94 -9.73 -6.38
CA LEU A 120 11.88 -8.61 -5.44
C LEU A 120 13.31 -8.20 -5.07
N ALA A 121 13.61 -6.92 -5.21
CA ALA A 121 14.89 -6.36 -4.83
C ALA A 121 14.68 -5.07 -4.03
N LEU A 122 15.42 -4.93 -2.93
CA LEU A 122 15.52 -3.67 -2.20
C LEU A 122 16.68 -2.86 -2.79
N ASN A 123 16.38 -1.83 -3.57
CA ASN A 123 17.40 -0.91 -4.05
C ASN A 123 17.70 0.15 -2.98
N MET A 124 18.85 0.03 -2.32
CA MET A 124 19.29 0.98 -1.29
C MET A 124 20.12 2.15 -1.85
N GLY A 125 20.21 2.30 -3.18
CA GLY A 125 21.03 3.35 -3.83
C GLY A 125 22.54 3.15 -3.66
N LEU A 126 22.98 2.00 -3.16
CA LEU A 126 24.40 1.65 -2.92
C LEU A 126 25.07 0.98 -4.14
N GLY A 127 24.44 1.04 -5.31
CA GLY A 127 24.80 0.27 -6.50
C GLY A 127 24.24 -1.15 -6.46
N GLU A 128 24.00 -1.72 -7.64
CA GLU A 128 23.65 -3.13 -7.78
C GLU A 128 24.87 -3.99 -7.45
N ARG A 129 24.77 -4.89 -6.46
CA ARG A 129 25.58 -6.10 -6.49
C ARG A 129 24.80 -7.11 -7.32
N GLY A 130 25.26 -7.33 -8.55
CA GLY A 130 24.86 -8.48 -9.34
C GLY A 130 25.16 -9.80 -8.59
N PRO A 131 24.53 -10.90 -9.01
CA PRO A 131 24.73 -12.22 -8.40
C PRO A 131 26.19 -12.66 -8.40
#